data_AF-A0A0F8X179-F1
#
_entry.id   AF-A0A0F8X179-F1
#
_cell.length_a   1.000
_cell.length_b   1.000
_cell.length_c   1.000
_cell.angle_alpha   90.00
_cell.angle_beta   90.00
_cell.angle_gamma   90.00
#
_symmetry.space_group_name_H-M   'P 1'
#
loop_
_entity.id
_entity.type
_entity.pdbx_description
1 polymer ?
#
loop_
_entity_poly.entity_id
_entity_poly.type
_entity_poly.pdbx_seq_one_letter_code
_entity_poly.pdbx_strand_id
1 'polypeptide(L)'
;MTTDRLNCDSITAKARYFDFGQGYPEQWDFVRSLYCDACDDYFVSGCGDAQEGEECPNADCDGKELIDEDDGPMMNYFWPLPDFDGNIEEAAQKLNNAHVALCLVWTLDEYEAEEYGLALTGGGMNLSWDICRAYMVLGFMPPLAACDLPDFAGQDYSDPRNQEVIDACKESVSVAASWGGSTLRRLEALGRKD
;
A
#
# COMPACT_ATOMS: atom_id res chain seq x y z
N MET A 1 -7.42 -15.12 -3.95
CA MET A 1 -7.42 -14.89 -2.47
C MET A 1 -8.88 -14.80 -1.99
N THR A 2 -9.27 -15.42 -0.86
CA THR A 2 -10.67 -15.26 -0.35
C THR A 2 -10.77 -14.02 0.52
N THR A 3 -11.71 -13.12 0.23
CA THR A 3 -11.90 -11.80 0.89
C THR A 3 -12.18 -11.91 2.40
N ASP A 4 -12.73 -13.02 2.88
CA ASP A 4 -13.06 -13.27 4.30
C ASP A 4 -11.85 -13.23 5.26
N ARG A 5 -10.62 -13.10 4.73
CA ARG A 5 -9.38 -13.05 5.51
C ARG A 5 -8.73 -11.66 5.53
N LEU A 6 -9.31 -10.68 4.86
CA LEU A 6 -8.73 -9.34 4.77
C LEU A 6 -9.17 -8.48 5.95
N ASN A 7 -8.23 -7.71 6.51
CA ASN A 7 -8.53 -6.75 7.58
C ASN A 7 -9.41 -5.62 7.03
N CYS A 8 -10.55 -5.36 7.67
CA CYS A 8 -11.54 -4.37 7.26
C CYS A 8 -11.27 -2.94 7.77
N ASP A 9 -10.32 -2.74 8.69
CA ASP A 9 -10.05 -1.42 9.29
C ASP A 9 -9.54 -0.41 8.24
N SER A 10 -8.88 -0.90 7.19
CA SER A 10 -8.42 -0.11 6.04
C SER A 10 -9.55 0.43 5.15
N ILE A 11 -10.79 -0.05 5.26
CA ILE A 11 -11.91 0.40 4.40
C ILE A 11 -12.13 1.91 4.53
N THR A 12 -11.87 2.47 5.72
CA THR A 12 -12.01 3.91 5.98
C THR A 12 -10.76 4.72 5.68
N ALA A 13 -9.65 4.07 5.31
CA ALA A 13 -8.41 4.73 4.97
C ALA A 13 -8.60 5.69 3.80
N LYS A 14 -7.93 6.83 3.90
CA LYS A 14 -7.91 7.89 2.89
C LYS A 14 -6.50 8.39 2.75
N ALA A 15 -6.11 8.72 1.53
CA ALA A 15 -4.88 9.46 1.29
C ALA A 15 -4.84 10.71 2.17
N ARG A 16 -3.73 10.91 2.86
CA ARG A 16 -3.36 12.15 3.52
C ARG A 16 -2.30 12.81 2.68
N TYR A 17 -2.35 14.13 2.56
CA TYR A 17 -1.24 14.85 1.97
C TYR A 17 -0.03 14.69 2.91
N PHE A 18 1.10 14.27 2.36
CA PHE A 18 2.36 14.14 3.09
C PHE A 18 3.50 14.59 2.17
N ASP A 19 4.28 15.58 2.58
CA ASP A 19 5.33 16.15 1.73
C ASP A 19 6.63 15.37 1.88
N PHE A 20 6.80 14.33 1.04
CA PHE A 20 8.02 13.53 1.01
C PHE A 20 9.24 14.35 0.52
N GLY A 21 9.03 15.49 -0.16
CA GLY A 21 10.12 16.34 -0.67
C GLY A 21 10.65 17.38 0.31
N GLN A 22 9.90 17.71 1.39
CA GLN A 22 10.29 18.74 2.36
C GLN A 22 10.35 18.26 3.82
N GLY A 23 10.12 16.98 4.09
CA GLY A 23 10.37 16.41 5.41
C GLY A 23 11.83 16.62 5.84
N TYR A 24 12.06 16.87 7.13
CA TYR A 24 13.40 16.60 7.66
C TYR A 24 13.67 15.09 7.46
N PRO A 25 14.87 14.65 7.03
CA PRO A 25 15.19 13.23 6.80
C PRO A 25 14.89 12.30 7.99
N GLU A 26 14.64 12.88 9.16
CA GLU A 26 14.34 12.19 10.41
C GLU A 26 12.83 11.88 10.61
N GLN A 27 11.95 12.33 9.71
CA GLN A 27 10.48 12.29 9.92
C GLN A 27 9.77 11.13 9.21
N TRP A 28 10.42 10.54 8.22
CA TRP A 28 9.91 9.39 7.49
C TRP A 28 11.06 8.61 6.87
N ASP A 29 10.83 7.33 6.65
CA ASP A 29 11.74 6.46 5.93
C ASP A 29 10.89 5.49 5.09
N PHE A 30 11.53 4.82 4.15
CA PHE A 30 10.88 3.92 3.23
C PHE A 30 11.76 2.71 2.95
N VAL A 31 11.13 1.69 2.42
CA VAL A 31 11.82 0.47 2.03
C VAL A 31 11.73 0.32 0.53
N ARG A 32 12.90 0.09 -0.07
CA ARG A 32 13.05 -0.19 -1.49
C ARG A 32 13.30 -1.67 -1.72
N SER A 33 12.83 -2.14 -2.87
CA SER A 33 13.18 -3.45 -3.38
C SER A 33 14.28 -3.31 -4.42
N LEU A 34 15.38 -4.02 -4.20
CA LEU A 34 16.56 -4.00 -5.04
C LEU A 34 16.64 -5.30 -5.83
N TYR A 35 16.70 -5.22 -7.16
CA TYR A 35 16.72 -6.40 -8.01
C TYR A 35 18.15 -6.87 -8.31
N CYS A 36 18.39 -8.18 -8.23
CA CYS A 36 19.64 -8.79 -8.67
C CYS A 36 19.45 -9.60 -9.94
N ASP A 37 20.10 -9.19 -11.02
CA ASP A 37 20.03 -9.85 -12.33
C ASP A 37 20.60 -11.29 -12.35
N ALA A 38 21.62 -11.55 -11.54
CA ALA A 38 22.29 -12.85 -11.49
C ALA A 38 21.51 -13.87 -10.65
N CYS A 39 20.88 -13.37 -9.59
CA CYS A 39 20.11 -14.18 -8.66
C CYS A 39 18.65 -14.32 -9.13
N ASP A 40 18.18 -13.47 -10.06
CA ASP A 40 16.78 -13.38 -10.53
C ASP A 40 15.81 -13.22 -9.35
N ASP A 41 16.22 -12.37 -8.39
CA ASP A 41 15.54 -12.22 -7.10
C ASP A 41 15.64 -10.77 -6.58
N TYR A 42 14.75 -10.45 -5.64
CA TYR A 42 14.62 -9.13 -5.05
C TYR A 42 15.06 -9.13 -3.57
N PHE A 43 15.82 -8.10 -3.21
CA PHE A 43 16.29 -7.87 -1.86
C PHE A 43 15.62 -6.63 -1.30
N VAL A 44 15.45 -6.60 0.02
CA VAL A 44 14.83 -5.47 0.70
C VAL A 44 15.92 -4.68 1.39
N SER A 45 15.93 -3.36 1.17
CA SER A 45 16.84 -2.46 1.87
C SER A 45 16.08 -1.26 2.43
N GLY A 46 16.43 -0.86 3.66
CA GLY A 46 15.89 0.34 4.32
C GLY A 46 16.69 1.58 3.95
N CYS A 47 16.03 2.68 3.66
CA CYS A 47 16.64 3.89 3.11
C CYS A 47 17.08 4.94 4.15
N GLY A 48 17.44 4.51 5.36
CA GLY A 48 17.93 5.41 6.43
C GLY A 48 19.24 6.14 6.10
N ASP A 49 20.03 5.63 5.15
CA ASP A 49 21.19 6.30 4.58
C ASP A 49 21.39 5.72 3.17
N ALA A 50 21.20 6.52 2.12
CA ALA A 50 21.41 6.10 0.73
C ALA A 50 22.84 5.59 0.52
N GLN A 51 23.08 4.30 0.72
CA GLN A 51 24.28 3.63 0.26
C GLN A 51 24.07 3.29 -1.21
N GLU A 52 24.59 4.14 -2.08
CA GLU A 52 24.89 3.75 -3.46
C GLU A 52 25.84 2.54 -3.41
N GLY A 53 25.55 1.49 -4.20
CA GLY A 53 26.42 0.32 -4.34
C GLY A 53 26.13 -0.81 -3.34
N GLU A 54 24.87 -1.04 -2.97
CA GLU A 54 24.52 -2.26 -2.26
C GLU A 54 24.80 -3.50 -3.13
N GLU A 55 25.67 -4.36 -2.61
CA GLU A 55 26.03 -5.61 -3.25
C GLU A 55 24.98 -6.68 -2.93
N CYS A 56 24.74 -7.57 -3.89
CA CYS A 56 23.88 -8.72 -3.66
C CYS A 56 24.38 -9.54 -2.46
N PRO A 57 23.54 -9.79 -1.43
CA PRO A 57 23.96 -10.54 -0.24
C PRO A 57 24.21 -12.02 -0.52
N ASN A 58 23.85 -12.51 -1.71
CA ASN A 58 24.16 -13.86 -2.14
C ASN A 58 25.64 -13.97 -2.50
N ALA A 59 26.38 -14.78 -1.74
CA ALA A 59 27.81 -15.04 -1.95
C ALA A 59 28.13 -15.60 -3.34
N ASP A 60 27.15 -16.23 -4.02
CA ASP A 60 27.32 -16.77 -5.37
C ASP A 60 27.17 -15.70 -6.48
N CYS A 61 26.70 -14.50 -6.13
CA CYS A 61 26.47 -13.40 -7.06
C CYS A 61 27.69 -12.42 -7.14
N ASP A 62 28.87 -12.81 -6.63
CA ASP A 62 30.18 -12.12 -6.75
C ASP A 62 30.17 -10.61 -6.40
N GLY A 63 29.26 -10.18 -5.50
CA GLY A 63 29.12 -8.77 -5.15
C GLY A 63 28.58 -7.90 -6.29
N LYS A 64 27.81 -8.48 -7.22
CA LYS A 64 27.11 -7.70 -8.25
C LYS A 64 26.26 -6.62 -7.62
N GLU A 65 26.35 -5.42 -8.19
CA GLU A 65 25.53 -4.28 -7.82
C GLU A 65 24.06 -4.62 -8.01
N LEU A 66 23.27 -4.34 -6.98
CA LEU A 66 21.83 -4.42 -7.08
C LEU A 66 21.30 -3.25 -7.90
N ILE A 67 20.32 -3.53 -8.75
CA ILE A 67 19.64 -2.53 -9.57
C ILE A 67 18.55 -1.91 -8.70
N ASP A 68 18.67 -0.62 -8.46
CA ASP A 68 17.60 0.18 -7.87
C ASP A 68 16.61 0.54 -8.98
N GLU A 69 15.44 -0.09 -8.95
CA GLU A 69 14.36 0.20 -9.89
C GLU A 69 13.35 1.21 -9.33
N ASP A 70 13.46 1.60 -8.06
CA ASP A 70 12.43 2.36 -7.34
C ASP A 70 13.03 3.64 -6.71
N ASP A 71 12.73 4.80 -7.32
CA ASP A 71 13.19 6.13 -6.86
C ASP A 71 12.54 6.58 -5.51
N GLY A 72 11.80 5.69 -4.85
CA GLY A 72 11.02 5.98 -3.65
C GLY A 72 9.73 6.77 -3.91
N PRO A 73 9.13 7.36 -2.87
CA PRO A 73 7.89 8.13 -2.99
C PRO A 73 8.02 9.32 -3.96
N MET A 74 7.27 9.28 -5.06
CA MET A 74 7.25 10.36 -6.07
C MET A 74 6.10 11.35 -5.87
N MET A 75 5.06 10.97 -5.12
CA MET A 75 3.86 11.79 -4.92
C MET A 75 3.58 12.04 -3.44
N ASN A 76 3.07 13.23 -3.14
CA ASN A 76 2.80 13.70 -1.78
C ASN A 76 1.51 13.12 -1.16
N TYR A 77 1.32 11.80 -1.24
CA TYR A 77 0.18 11.10 -0.66
C TYR A 77 0.61 9.90 0.17
N PHE A 78 0.17 9.88 1.43
CA PHE A 78 0.34 8.79 2.37
C PHE A 78 -0.99 8.06 2.56
N TRP A 79 -1.00 6.75 2.30
CA TRP A 79 -2.14 5.87 2.47
C TRP A 79 -1.97 5.00 3.71
N PRO A 80 -2.68 5.28 4.83
CA PRO A 80 -2.41 4.62 6.10
C PRO A 80 -2.74 3.12 6.06
N LEU A 81 -1.89 2.31 6.69
CA LEU A 81 -2.09 0.87 6.92
C LEU A 81 -2.44 0.65 8.41
N PRO A 82 -3.71 0.77 8.81
CA PRO A 82 -4.10 0.59 10.21
C PRO A 82 -3.83 -0.84 10.66
N ASP A 83 -3.29 -0.99 11.87
CA ASP A 83 -2.96 -2.30 12.48
C ASP A 83 -1.98 -3.16 11.66
N PHE A 84 -1.12 -2.50 10.87
CA PHE A 84 0.02 -3.17 10.26
C PHE A 84 0.97 -3.70 11.33
N ASP A 85 1.47 -4.92 11.14
CA ASP A 85 2.23 -5.65 12.16
C ASP A 85 3.72 -5.26 12.22
N GLY A 86 4.15 -4.36 11.35
CA GLY A 86 5.54 -3.91 11.25
C GLY A 86 6.46 -4.89 10.51
N ASN A 87 5.93 -5.90 9.80
CA ASN A 87 6.74 -6.78 8.97
C ASN A 87 7.06 -6.14 7.61
N ILE A 88 7.95 -5.14 7.66
CA ILE A 88 8.32 -4.27 6.55
C ILE A 88 8.92 -5.05 5.37
N GLU A 89 9.78 -6.03 5.63
CA GLU A 89 10.46 -6.82 4.58
C GLU A 89 9.48 -7.67 3.77
N GLU A 90 8.60 -8.40 4.46
CA GLU A 90 7.59 -9.23 3.80
C GLU A 90 6.62 -8.35 2.99
N ALA A 91 6.25 -7.19 3.53
CA ALA A 91 5.39 -6.24 2.84
C ALA A 91 6.03 -5.69 1.56
N ALA A 92 7.30 -5.27 1.61
CA ALA A 92 8.02 -4.79 0.43
C ALA A 92 8.10 -5.87 -0.66
N GLN A 93 8.41 -7.11 -0.29
CA GLN A 93 8.41 -8.24 -1.22
C GLN A 93 7.03 -8.49 -1.84
N LYS A 94 5.95 -8.44 -1.05
CA LYS A 94 4.58 -8.60 -1.54
C LYS A 94 4.17 -7.52 -2.54
N LEU A 95 4.52 -6.27 -2.26
CA LEU A 95 4.25 -5.13 -3.16
C LEU A 95 4.98 -5.30 -4.49
N ASN A 96 6.28 -5.62 -4.43
CA ASN A 96 7.09 -5.81 -5.62
C ASN A 96 6.59 -6.99 -6.49
N ASN A 97 6.30 -8.14 -5.88
CA ASN A 97 5.73 -9.30 -6.57
C ASN A 97 4.35 -9.02 -7.21
N ALA A 98 3.63 -8.02 -6.70
CA ALA A 98 2.35 -7.59 -7.24
C ALA A 98 2.49 -6.61 -8.41
N HIS A 99 3.70 -6.10 -8.67
CA HIS A 99 4.03 -5.07 -9.64
C HIS A 99 3.11 -3.85 -9.52
N VAL A 100 2.95 -3.33 -8.31
CA VAL A 100 2.15 -2.13 -8.04
C VAL A 100 3.03 -0.89 -7.94
N ALA A 101 2.52 0.26 -8.36
CA ALA A 101 3.22 1.55 -8.27
C ALA A 101 3.20 2.17 -6.86
N LEU A 102 3.47 1.36 -5.83
CA LEU A 102 3.49 1.77 -4.43
C LEU A 102 4.63 1.13 -3.65
N CYS A 103 5.21 1.90 -2.72
CA CYS A 103 6.17 1.41 -1.73
C CYS A 103 5.62 1.55 -0.30
N LEU A 104 6.21 0.80 0.62
CA LEU A 104 5.95 0.94 2.04
C LEU A 104 6.75 2.13 2.60
N VAL A 105 6.09 2.98 3.36
CA VAL A 105 6.67 4.12 4.07
C VAL A 105 6.23 4.07 5.53
N TRP A 106 7.04 4.64 6.42
CA TRP A 106 6.61 4.90 7.79
C TRP A 106 7.04 6.29 8.24
N THR A 107 6.26 6.85 9.17
CA THR A 107 6.48 8.17 9.75
C THR A 107 6.43 8.07 11.26
N LEU A 108 7.07 8.98 11.98
CA LEU A 108 6.89 9.09 13.43
C LEU A 108 5.80 10.13 13.72
N ASP A 109 4.82 9.75 14.55
CA ASP A 109 3.79 10.68 15.01
C ASP A 109 4.32 11.62 16.12
N GLU A 110 3.45 12.48 16.66
CA GLU A 110 3.81 13.43 17.73
C GLU A 110 4.26 12.77 19.05
N TYR A 111 4.07 11.45 19.18
CA TYR A 111 4.44 10.63 20.32
C TYR A 111 5.61 9.68 20.01
N GLU A 112 6.30 9.88 18.88
CA GLU A 112 7.37 8.99 18.38
C GLU A 112 6.89 7.56 18.10
N ALA A 113 5.58 7.36 17.87
CA ALA A 113 5.03 6.09 17.43
C ALA A 113 5.09 5.98 15.91
N GLU A 114 5.47 4.81 15.41
CA GLU A 114 5.52 4.52 13.98
C GLU A 114 4.11 4.42 13.40
N GLU A 115 3.83 5.24 12.38
CA GLU A 115 2.65 5.12 11.52
C GLU A 115 3.10 4.61 10.15
N TYR A 116 2.60 3.43 9.78
CA TYR A 116 2.90 2.78 8.51
C TYR A 116 1.86 3.15 7.43
N GLY A 117 2.32 3.27 6.20
CA GLY A 117 1.46 3.55 5.06
C GLY A 117 2.10 3.20 3.74
N LEU A 118 1.34 3.43 2.67
CA LEU A 118 1.80 3.29 1.30
C LEU A 118 1.97 4.67 0.67
N ALA A 119 3.02 4.82 -0.12
CA ALA A 119 3.24 6.00 -0.95
C ALA A 119 3.34 5.57 -2.42
N LEU A 120 3.02 6.49 -3.34
CA LEU A 120 3.07 6.21 -4.77
C LEU A 120 4.50 6.39 -5.28
N THR A 121 5.02 5.39 -5.98
CA THR A 121 6.32 5.44 -6.67
C THR A 121 6.20 5.79 -8.15
N GLY A 122 4.97 5.81 -8.68
CA GLY A 122 4.69 6.17 -10.07
C GLY A 122 3.91 7.47 -10.22
N GLY A 123 4.11 8.15 -11.36
CA GLY A 123 3.23 9.24 -11.82
C GLY A 123 2.04 8.70 -12.61
N GLY A 124 0.86 9.33 -12.49
CA GLY A 124 -0.33 8.93 -13.22
C GLY A 124 -1.58 9.70 -12.83
N MET A 125 -2.64 9.61 -13.64
CA MET A 125 -3.91 10.31 -13.35
C MET A 125 -4.79 9.58 -12.33
N ASN A 126 -4.80 8.25 -12.33
CA ASN A 126 -5.60 7.44 -11.40
C ASN A 126 -4.93 6.07 -11.18
N LEU A 127 -4.37 5.86 -9.98
CA LEU A 127 -3.69 4.63 -9.55
C LEU A 127 -4.56 3.78 -8.61
N SER A 128 -5.89 3.94 -8.65
CA SER A 128 -6.82 3.19 -7.80
C SER A 128 -6.65 1.68 -7.89
N TRP A 129 -6.33 1.14 -9.07
CA TRP A 129 -6.05 -0.29 -9.25
C TRP A 129 -4.85 -0.76 -8.43
N ASP A 130 -3.73 -0.04 -8.53
CA ASP A 130 -2.51 -0.31 -7.80
C ASP A 130 -2.71 -0.16 -6.29
N ILE A 131 -3.39 0.90 -5.85
CA ILE A 131 -3.72 1.13 -4.44
C ILE A 131 -4.54 -0.05 -3.91
N CYS A 132 -5.64 -0.43 -4.57
CA CYS A 132 -6.47 -1.54 -4.12
C CYS A 132 -5.69 -2.86 -4.06
N ARG A 133 -4.88 -3.15 -5.09
CA ARG A 133 -4.06 -4.36 -5.14
C ARG A 133 -3.00 -4.38 -4.04
N ALA A 134 -2.35 -3.26 -3.77
CA ALA A 134 -1.35 -3.11 -2.71
C ALA A 134 -1.95 -3.45 -1.33
N TYR A 135 -3.11 -2.88 -0.99
CA TYR A 135 -3.81 -3.24 0.26
C TYR A 135 -4.12 -4.74 0.31
N MET A 136 -4.63 -5.32 -0.78
CA MET A 136 -4.99 -6.74 -0.81
C MET A 136 -3.80 -7.67 -0.59
N VAL A 137 -2.66 -7.44 -1.26
CA VAL A 137 -1.48 -8.31 -1.10
C VAL A 137 -0.88 -8.21 0.30
N LEU A 138 -1.06 -7.07 0.96
CA LEU A 138 -0.71 -6.86 2.37
C LEU A 138 -1.73 -7.41 3.36
N GLY A 139 -2.83 -8.01 2.89
CA GLY A 139 -3.84 -8.63 3.76
C GLY A 139 -4.93 -7.68 4.25
N PHE A 140 -5.08 -6.52 3.63
CA PHE A 140 -6.09 -5.52 3.94
C PHE A 140 -7.19 -5.45 2.88
N MET A 141 -8.37 -5.03 3.30
CA MET A 141 -9.44 -4.68 2.37
C MET A 141 -9.08 -3.40 1.61
N PRO A 142 -9.45 -3.28 0.33
CA PRO A 142 -9.27 -2.04 -0.41
C PRO A 142 -9.95 -0.86 0.30
N PRO A 143 -9.27 0.30 0.42
CA PRO A 143 -9.89 1.52 0.94
C PRO A 143 -11.06 1.95 0.08
N LEU A 144 -12.18 2.34 0.70
CA LEU A 144 -13.36 2.79 -0.04
C LEU A 144 -13.04 3.98 -0.95
N ALA A 145 -12.12 4.85 -0.52
CA ALA A 145 -11.68 6.02 -1.29
C ALA A 145 -10.93 5.66 -2.59
N ALA A 146 -10.42 4.43 -2.72
CA ALA A 146 -9.75 3.93 -3.92
C ALA A 146 -10.64 2.97 -4.74
N CYS A 147 -11.84 2.62 -4.27
CA CYS A 147 -12.74 1.68 -4.96
C CYS A 147 -13.42 2.26 -6.21
N ASP A 148 -13.20 3.54 -6.55
CA ASP A 148 -13.60 4.14 -7.83
C ASP A 148 -12.59 3.76 -8.92
N LEU A 149 -12.67 2.51 -9.37
CA LEU A 149 -11.74 1.91 -10.33
C LEU A 149 -11.99 2.52 -11.72
N PRO A 150 -10.98 3.16 -12.34
CA PRO A 150 -11.11 3.71 -13.69
C PRO A 150 -11.24 2.60 -14.74
N ASP A 151 -11.95 2.92 -15.82
CA ASP A 151 -12.00 2.10 -17.04
C ASP A 151 -10.85 2.51 -17.99
N PHE A 152 -10.04 1.53 -18.39
CA PHE A 152 -8.89 1.74 -19.25
C PHE A 152 -9.00 0.87 -20.52
N ALA A 153 -8.67 1.46 -21.66
CA ALA A 153 -8.55 0.70 -22.90
C ALA A 153 -7.46 -0.38 -22.76
N GLY A 154 -7.82 -1.63 -23.03
CA GLY A 154 -6.92 -2.77 -22.92
C GLY A 154 -6.93 -3.46 -21.54
N GLN A 155 -7.69 -2.96 -20.57
CA GLN A 155 -7.90 -3.66 -19.31
C GLN A 155 -8.73 -4.92 -19.56
N ASP A 156 -8.16 -6.10 -19.30
CA ASP A 156 -8.91 -7.35 -19.36
C ASP A 156 -9.65 -7.58 -18.03
N TYR A 157 -10.93 -7.22 -17.99
CA TYR A 157 -11.78 -7.48 -16.83
C TYR A 157 -12.05 -8.95 -16.60
N SER A 158 -11.81 -9.83 -17.57
CA SER A 158 -11.95 -11.28 -17.38
C SER A 158 -10.71 -11.92 -16.74
N ASP A 159 -9.59 -11.18 -16.63
CA ASP A 159 -8.41 -11.62 -15.90
C ASP A 159 -8.78 -11.91 -14.43
N PRO A 160 -8.49 -13.13 -13.92
CA PRO A 160 -8.76 -13.48 -12.53
C PRO A 160 -8.21 -12.49 -11.51
N ARG A 161 -7.03 -11.90 -11.75
CA ARG A 161 -6.41 -10.91 -10.84
C ARG A 161 -7.23 -9.63 -10.77
N ASN A 162 -7.81 -9.21 -11.89
CA ASN A 162 -8.66 -8.02 -11.94
C ASN A 162 -10.03 -8.29 -11.31
N GLN A 163 -10.59 -9.48 -11.52
CA GLN A 163 -11.81 -9.90 -10.83
C GLN A 163 -11.63 -9.95 -9.31
N GLU A 164 -10.49 -10.43 -8.82
CA GLU A 164 -10.20 -10.42 -7.37
C GLU A 164 -10.23 -8.99 -6.80
N VAL A 165 -9.63 -8.02 -7.49
CA VAL A 165 -9.67 -6.60 -7.04
C VAL A 165 -11.09 -6.05 -7.07
N ILE A 166 -11.85 -6.32 -8.14
CA ILE A 166 -13.24 -5.89 -8.27
C ILE A 166 -14.10 -6.46 -7.14
N ASP A 167 -13.96 -7.75 -6.86
CA ASP A 167 -14.75 -8.42 -5.83
C ASP A 167 -14.38 -7.94 -4.43
N ALA A 168 -13.10 -7.71 -4.15
CA ALA A 168 -12.67 -7.07 -2.91
C ALA A 168 -13.22 -5.64 -2.76
N CYS A 169 -13.24 -4.84 -3.84
CA CYS A 169 -13.83 -3.50 -3.82
C CYS A 169 -15.34 -3.54 -3.56
N LYS A 170 -16.09 -4.47 -4.19
CA LYS A 170 -17.52 -4.67 -3.92
C LYS A 170 -17.77 -5.03 -2.46
N GLU A 171 -16.92 -5.88 -1.89
CA GLU A 171 -17.02 -6.26 -0.48
C GLU A 171 -16.71 -5.07 0.44
N SER A 172 -15.67 -4.28 0.17
CA SER A 172 -15.38 -3.02 0.89
C SER A 172 -16.59 -2.07 0.89
N VAL A 173 -17.22 -1.88 -0.27
CA VAL A 173 -18.43 -1.05 -0.41
C VAL A 173 -19.59 -1.62 0.41
N SER A 174 -19.79 -2.94 0.37
CA SER A 174 -20.88 -3.62 1.07
C SER A 174 -20.72 -3.50 2.60
N VAL A 175 -19.50 -3.72 3.11
CA VAL A 175 -19.17 -3.55 4.52
C VAL A 175 -19.37 -2.09 4.96
N ALA A 176 -18.86 -1.13 4.20
CA ALA A 176 -19.05 0.30 4.50
C ALA A 176 -20.53 0.71 4.51
N ALA A 177 -21.32 0.23 3.55
CA ALA A 177 -22.77 0.47 3.50
C ALA A 177 -23.49 -0.12 4.72
N SER A 178 -23.10 -1.30 5.17
CA SER A 178 -23.64 -1.95 6.38
C SER A 178 -23.36 -1.11 7.64
N TRP A 179 -22.12 -0.64 7.81
CA TRP A 179 -21.73 0.24 8.92
C TRP A 179 -22.52 1.56 8.92
N GLY A 180 -22.64 2.19 7.75
CA GLY A 180 -23.43 3.42 7.58
C GLY A 180 -24.90 3.21 7.94
N GLY A 181 -25.52 2.14 7.43
CA GLY A 181 -26.92 1.80 7.73
C GLY A 181 -27.17 1.50 9.21
N SER A 182 -26.24 0.79 9.86
CA SER A 182 -26.30 0.53 11.31
C SER A 182 -26.21 1.82 12.13
N THR A 183 -25.28 2.70 11.76
CA THR A 183 -25.08 4.00 12.42
C THR A 183 -26.32 4.88 12.28
N LEU A 184 -26.91 4.96 11.08
CA LEU A 184 -28.12 5.74 10.84
C LEU A 184 -29.29 5.26 11.71
N ARG A 185 -29.58 3.95 11.73
CA ARG A 185 -30.65 3.38 12.57
C ARG A 185 -30.47 3.73 14.05
N ARG A 186 -29.23 3.70 14.54
CA ARG A 186 -28.90 4.09 15.92
C ARG A 186 -29.21 5.57 16.19
N LEU A 187 -28.84 6.46 15.28
CA LEU A 187 -29.10 7.90 15.39
C LEU A 187 -30.61 8.21 15.35
N GLU A 188 -31.35 7.56 14.45
CA GLU A 188 -32.82 7.69 14.38
C GLU A 188 -33.51 7.23 15.66
N ALA A 189 -33.04 6.14 16.29
CA ALA A 189 -33.60 5.66 17.55
C ALA A 189 -33.33 6.64 18.72
N LEU A 190 -32.19 7.34 18.71
CA LEU A 190 -31.91 8.38 19.70
C LEU A 190 -32.80 9.60 19.51
N GLY A 191 -33.07 10.01 18.27
CA GLY A 191 -33.94 11.15 17.95
C GLY A 191 -35.44 10.93 18.22
N ARG A 192 -35.86 9.73 18.60
CA ARG A 192 -37.26 9.40 18.96
C ARG A 192 -37.49 9.29 20.47
N LYS A 193 -36.45 9.48 21.29
CA LYS A 193 -36.58 9.51 22.76
C LYS A 193 -36.99 10.90 23.22
N ASP A 194 -38.24 11.26 22.92
CA ASP A 194 -38.95 12.41 23.50
C ASP A 194 -40.10 11.91 24.39
#